data_AF-A0A7H8K914-F1
#
_entry.id   AF-A0A7H8K914-F1
#
_cell.length_a   1.000
_cell.length_b   1.000
_cell.length_c   1.000
_cell.angle_alpha   90.00
_cell.angle_beta   90.00
_cell.angle_gamma   90.00
#
_symmetry.space_group_name_H-M   'P 1'
#
loop_
_entity.id
_entity.type
_entity.pdbx_description
1 polymer ?
#
loop_
_entity_poly.entity_id
_entity_poly.type
_entity_poly.pdbx_seq_one_letter_code
_entity_poly.pdbx_strand_id
1 'polypeptide(L)'
;MHHANHFYGHAHVLARYAGLGDGHPPRIDGYVQHGWNIGDGLAPGHPYADRAPSLLWSEQTRRRAWSVGRRNVTVIGAPFAYLLAMRAAEPAPEREGTIWYPFHGWEGQHVKGDHRELIARIRDTEPGPVTVCLYWHEHRMRRVRRLYENAGFRVVCHGYRGHWWKDTDPSFLDRQLDELRRHRRVASNRLTSAIFYGVAAGCEPAVYGDPMTLADEDPTFGGTARIRRQWPELHGERVHLATAVEITRAELGTDHRYPPAALRELLGWATPDEETT
;
A
#
# COMPACT_ATOMS: atom_id res chain seq x y z
N MET A 1 2.29 19.71 9.47
CA MET A 1 2.53 18.57 8.56
C MET A 1 1.82 17.37 9.15
N HIS A 2 0.97 16.67 8.39
CA HIS A 2 0.40 15.44 8.91
C HIS A 2 1.43 14.31 8.84
N HIS A 3 1.82 13.75 9.98
CA HIS A 3 2.93 12.78 10.05
C HIS A 3 2.75 11.55 9.16
N ALA A 4 1.49 11.13 8.94
CA ALA A 4 1.16 10.02 8.05
C ALA A 4 1.61 10.21 6.59
N ASN A 5 1.88 11.44 6.16
CA ASN A 5 2.41 11.71 4.81
C ASN A 5 3.79 11.07 4.59
N HIS A 6 4.53 10.76 5.67
CA HIS A 6 5.82 10.07 5.59
C HIS A 6 5.71 8.56 5.73
N PHE A 7 4.51 8.01 6.01
CA PHE A 7 4.39 6.56 6.15
C PHE A 7 4.83 5.86 4.87
N TYR A 8 5.61 4.80 5.04
CA TYR A 8 6.13 3.98 3.94
C TYR A 8 6.97 4.78 2.93
N GLY A 9 7.52 5.93 3.31
CA GLY A 9 8.31 6.77 2.41
C GLY A 9 7.49 7.52 1.35
N HIS A 10 6.17 7.67 1.52
CA HIS A 10 5.30 8.33 0.54
C HIS A 10 5.78 9.74 0.15
N ALA A 11 6.05 10.61 1.12
CA ALA A 11 6.57 11.95 0.86
C ALA A 11 7.91 11.94 0.10
N HIS A 12 8.79 10.96 0.36
CA HIS A 12 10.06 10.82 -0.36
C HIS A 12 9.84 10.42 -1.81
N VAL A 13 8.95 9.47 -2.09
CA VAL A 13 8.60 9.09 -3.47
C VAL A 13 8.04 10.28 -4.24
N LEU A 14 7.12 11.04 -3.64
CA LEU A 14 6.54 12.22 -4.29
C LEU A 14 7.60 13.32 -4.53
N ALA A 15 8.48 13.57 -3.56
CA ALA A 15 9.56 14.56 -3.70
C ALA A 15 10.56 14.18 -4.80
N ARG A 16 10.95 12.90 -4.88
CA ARG A 16 11.82 12.40 -5.97
C ARG A 16 11.16 12.57 -7.33
N TYR A 17 9.89 12.18 -7.46
CA TYR A 17 9.15 12.35 -8.72
C TYR A 17 9.02 13.82 -9.12
N ALA A 18 8.83 14.69 -8.13
CA ALA A 18 8.78 16.13 -8.28
C ALA A 18 10.13 16.80 -8.58
N GLY A 19 11.24 16.05 -8.65
CA GLY A 19 12.57 16.58 -8.95
C GLY A 19 13.31 17.21 -7.77
N LEU A 20 12.85 17.00 -6.53
CA LEU A 20 13.48 17.54 -5.31
C LEU A 20 14.61 16.65 -4.75
N GLY A 21 14.87 15.50 -5.36
CA GLY A 21 15.93 14.55 -4.97
C GLY A 21 15.59 13.64 -3.78
N ASP A 22 16.60 12.91 -3.28
CA ASP A 22 16.48 11.90 -2.21
C ASP A 22 16.54 12.47 -0.78
N GLY A 23 16.57 13.80 -0.65
CA GLY A 23 16.69 14.48 0.64
C GLY A 23 15.44 14.39 1.53
N HIS A 24 15.41 15.23 2.56
CA HIS A 24 14.21 15.36 3.39
C HIS A 24 13.12 16.11 2.62
N PRO A 25 11.94 15.50 2.37
CA PRO A 25 10.90 16.14 1.57
C PRO A 25 10.33 17.34 2.33
N PRO A 26 9.98 18.45 1.66
CA PRO A 26 9.31 19.56 2.30
C PRO A 26 7.93 19.15 2.83
N ARG A 27 7.33 20.04 3.62
CA ARG A 27 5.96 19.84 4.10
C ARG A 27 4.99 19.75 2.94
N ILE A 28 4.19 18.70 2.91
CA ILE A 28 3.02 18.60 2.03
C ILE A 28 1.88 19.41 2.64
N ASP A 29 1.31 20.30 1.85
CA ASP A 29 0.12 21.09 2.18
C ASP A 29 -1.16 20.28 1.94
N GLY A 30 -1.36 19.27 2.79
CA GLY A 30 -2.51 18.38 2.74
C GLY A 30 -2.26 17.05 3.45
N TYR A 31 -3.21 16.13 3.32
CA TYR A 31 -3.12 14.78 3.84
C TYR A 31 -3.10 13.76 2.71
N VAL A 32 -2.02 13.02 2.55
CA VAL A 32 -1.91 11.96 1.55
C VAL A 32 -2.54 10.68 2.10
N GLN A 33 -3.48 10.10 1.34
CA GLN A 33 -3.95 8.74 1.58
C GLN A 33 -2.73 7.80 1.67
N HIS A 34 -2.60 7.10 2.78
CA HIS A 34 -1.40 6.31 3.08
C HIS A 34 -1.58 4.80 2.86
N GLY A 35 -2.80 4.37 2.50
CA GLY A 35 -3.13 2.98 2.25
C GLY A 35 -4.47 2.85 1.53
N TRP A 36 -4.66 1.75 0.81
CA TRP A 36 -5.96 1.37 0.28
C TRP A 36 -6.91 1.00 1.42
N ASN A 37 -8.13 1.52 1.35
CA ASN A 37 -9.24 1.10 2.21
C ASN A 37 -10.56 1.22 1.45
N ILE A 38 -11.58 0.50 1.93
CA ILE A 38 -12.94 0.53 1.36
C ILE A 38 -13.70 1.82 1.65
N GLY A 39 -13.21 2.64 2.58
CA GLY A 39 -13.82 3.89 2.98
C GLY A 39 -13.44 5.05 2.06
N ASP A 40 -13.16 6.18 2.67
CA ASP A 40 -12.88 7.45 1.99
C ASP A 40 -11.39 7.74 1.82
N GLY A 41 -10.53 6.74 2.01
CA GLY A 41 -9.09 6.88 1.87
C GLY A 41 -8.39 7.38 3.13
N LEU A 42 -9.10 7.75 4.20
CA LEU A 42 -8.48 8.24 5.43
C LEU A 42 -8.70 7.27 6.61
N ALA A 43 -7.78 7.27 7.57
CA ALA A 43 -7.90 6.43 8.76
C ALA A 43 -8.99 6.92 9.74
N PRO A 44 -9.71 6.03 10.43
CA PRO A 44 -10.66 6.41 11.48
C PRO A 44 -10.02 7.22 12.60
N GLY A 45 -10.79 8.13 13.20
CA GLY A 45 -10.46 8.75 14.48
C GLY A 45 -9.25 9.69 14.49
N HIS A 46 -8.67 10.02 13.33
CA HIS A 46 -7.58 10.98 13.26
C HIS A 46 -8.12 12.41 13.10
N PRO A 47 -7.73 13.36 13.98
CA PRO A 47 -8.10 14.75 13.82
C PRO A 47 -7.39 15.33 12.59
N TYR A 48 -8.16 15.86 11.64
CA TYR A 48 -7.62 16.55 10.48
C TYR A 48 -7.56 18.04 10.77
N ALA A 49 -6.50 18.70 10.29
CA ALA A 49 -6.41 20.15 10.37
C ALA A 49 -7.52 20.77 9.50
N ASP A 50 -8.21 21.76 10.05
CA ASP A 50 -9.25 22.49 9.31
C ASP A 50 -8.69 23.06 8.00
N ARG A 51 -9.46 22.90 6.92
CA ARG A 51 -9.15 23.40 5.55
C ARG A 51 -7.97 22.75 4.83
N ALA A 52 -7.25 21.80 5.44
CA ALA A 52 -6.24 21.03 4.71
C ALA A 52 -6.93 20.05 3.72
N PRO A 53 -6.54 20.01 2.44
CA PRO A 53 -7.13 19.08 1.49
C PRO A 53 -6.67 17.64 1.77
N SER A 54 -7.56 16.67 1.53
CA SER A 54 -7.16 15.26 1.46
C SER A 54 -6.77 14.90 0.03
N LEU A 55 -5.58 14.35 -0.13
CA LEU A 55 -4.98 13.93 -1.39
C LEU A 55 -5.19 12.41 -1.54
N LEU A 56 -6.19 12.04 -2.34
CA LEU A 56 -6.71 10.69 -2.49
C LEU A 56 -6.09 9.99 -3.70
N TRP A 57 -6.07 8.66 -3.71
CA TRP A 57 -5.48 7.91 -4.81
C TRP A 57 -6.38 7.89 -6.05
N SER A 58 -7.69 7.77 -5.88
CA SER A 58 -8.59 7.50 -7.01
C SER A 58 -9.90 8.25 -6.95
N GLU A 59 -10.52 8.37 -8.12
CA GLU A 59 -11.89 8.87 -8.29
C GLU A 59 -12.92 8.05 -7.50
N GLN A 60 -12.71 6.74 -7.39
CA GLN A 60 -13.58 5.88 -6.57
C GLN A 60 -13.49 6.25 -5.10
N THR A 61 -12.28 6.50 -4.60
CA THR A 61 -12.07 6.96 -3.22
C THR A 61 -12.67 8.35 -3.00
N ARG A 62 -12.51 9.27 -3.97
CA ARG A 62 -13.14 10.59 -3.92
C ARG A 62 -14.67 10.51 -3.82
N ARG A 63 -15.31 9.65 -4.60
CA ARG A 63 -16.78 9.44 -4.52
C ARG A 63 -17.20 8.94 -3.14
N ARG A 64 -16.43 8.03 -2.54
CA ARG A 64 -16.68 7.52 -1.18
C ARG A 64 -16.51 8.65 -0.14
N ALA A 65 -15.45 9.46 -0.24
CA ALA A 65 -15.26 10.65 0.59
C ALA A 65 -16.43 11.64 0.47
N TRP A 66 -16.92 11.85 -0.74
CA TRP A 66 -18.07 12.71 -0.98
C TRP A 66 -19.35 12.14 -0.37
N SER A 67 -19.56 10.83 -0.39
CA SER A 67 -20.74 10.21 0.22
C SER A 67 -20.81 10.43 1.75
N VAL A 68 -19.67 10.64 2.41
CA VAL A 68 -19.59 10.89 3.86
C VAL A 68 -19.35 12.37 4.21
N GLY A 69 -19.63 13.27 3.27
CA GLY A 69 -19.57 14.73 3.50
C GLY A 69 -18.19 15.39 3.35
N ARG A 70 -17.12 14.63 3.09
CA ARG A 70 -15.77 15.19 2.88
C ARG A 70 -15.66 15.76 1.47
N ARG A 71 -15.63 17.10 1.35
CA ARG A 71 -15.61 17.81 0.05
C ARG A 71 -14.25 18.37 -0.33
N ASN A 72 -13.41 18.72 0.64
CA ASN A 72 -12.08 19.27 0.40
C ASN A 72 -11.06 18.16 0.08
N VAL A 73 -11.20 17.58 -1.11
CA VAL A 73 -10.43 16.41 -1.54
C VAL A 73 -9.96 16.56 -2.98
N THR A 74 -8.75 16.09 -3.27
CA THR A 74 -8.12 16.11 -4.60
C THR A 74 -7.59 14.71 -4.91
N VAL A 75 -7.83 14.19 -6.12
CA VAL A 75 -7.26 12.90 -6.55
C VAL A 75 -5.88 13.14 -7.12
N ILE A 76 -4.88 12.40 -6.67
CA ILE A 76 -3.48 12.53 -7.12
C ILE A 76 -2.85 11.20 -7.60
N GLY A 77 -3.52 10.06 -7.41
CA GLY A 77 -2.88 8.76 -7.61
C GLY A 77 -2.07 8.30 -6.39
N ALA A 78 -1.84 7.00 -6.27
CA ALA A 78 -1.03 6.44 -5.19
C ALA A 78 0.45 6.84 -5.36
N PRO A 79 1.20 7.14 -4.27
CA PRO A 79 2.65 7.35 -4.34
C PRO A 79 3.38 6.20 -5.05
N PHE A 80 2.92 4.96 -4.88
CA PHE A 80 3.47 3.81 -5.61
C PHE A 80 3.35 3.94 -7.14
N ALA A 81 2.29 4.56 -7.66
CA ALA A 81 2.14 4.80 -9.10
C ALA A 81 3.18 5.81 -9.62
N TYR A 82 3.58 6.79 -8.81
CA TYR A 82 4.68 7.70 -9.14
C TYR A 82 6.03 6.97 -9.14
N LEU A 83 6.26 6.09 -8.15
CA LEU A 83 7.45 5.24 -8.12
C LEU A 83 7.57 4.37 -9.38
N LEU A 84 6.47 3.75 -9.82
CA LEU A 84 6.44 2.97 -11.05
C LEU A 84 6.78 3.80 -12.29
N ALA A 85 6.37 5.08 -12.33
CA ALA A 85 6.73 6.00 -13.41
C ALA A 85 8.24 6.28 -13.45
N MET A 86 8.85 6.55 -12.29
CA MET A 86 10.28 6.84 -12.21
C MET A 86 11.13 5.62 -12.54
N ARG A 87 10.69 4.44 -12.12
CA ARG A 87 11.41 3.19 -12.31
C ARG A 87 10.78 2.37 -13.42
N ALA A 88 10.68 2.94 -14.63
CA ALA A 88 10.21 2.20 -15.80
C ALA A 88 10.89 0.82 -15.88
N ALA A 89 10.14 -0.20 -16.28
CA ALA A 89 10.63 -1.57 -16.21
C ALA A 89 11.82 -1.77 -17.17
N GLU A 90 13.01 -1.96 -16.62
CA GLU A 90 14.08 -2.67 -17.32
C GLU A 90 13.62 -4.11 -17.63
N PRO A 91 14.25 -4.82 -18.60
CA PRO A 91 13.94 -6.22 -18.86
C PRO A 91 13.99 -6.99 -17.53
N ALA A 92 12.82 -7.44 -17.08
CA ALA A 92 12.71 -8.03 -15.77
C ALA A 92 13.48 -9.36 -15.77
N PRO A 93 14.28 -9.65 -14.72
CA PRO A 93 14.79 -11.01 -14.53
C PRO A 93 13.61 -11.99 -14.46
N GLU A 94 13.88 -13.26 -14.73
CA GLU A 94 12.87 -14.31 -14.61
C GLU A 94 12.24 -14.26 -13.21
N ARG A 95 10.91 -14.12 -13.17
CA ARG A 95 10.15 -13.97 -11.93
C ARG A 95 9.78 -15.35 -11.40
N GLU A 96 10.05 -15.58 -10.12
CA GLU A 96 9.81 -16.88 -9.50
C GLU A 96 9.03 -16.74 -8.19
N GLY A 97 8.20 -17.74 -7.90
CA GLY A 97 7.58 -17.90 -6.59
C GLY A 97 6.55 -16.83 -6.24
N THR A 98 6.25 -16.77 -4.95
CA THR A 98 5.17 -15.95 -4.39
C THR A 98 5.69 -15.07 -3.27
N ILE A 99 5.38 -13.79 -3.34
CA ILE A 99 5.48 -12.91 -2.18
C ILE A 99 4.13 -12.84 -1.47
N TRP A 100 4.15 -13.26 -0.21
CA TRP A 100 2.99 -13.37 0.66
C TRP A 100 2.99 -12.23 1.69
N TYR A 101 1.86 -11.56 1.84
CA TYR A 101 1.63 -10.51 2.82
C TYR A 101 0.56 -10.97 3.82
N PRO A 102 0.93 -11.53 4.99
CA PRO A 102 -0.05 -11.83 6.02
C PRO A 102 -0.73 -10.55 6.49
N PHE A 103 -2.04 -10.65 6.75
CA PHE A 103 -2.77 -9.62 7.45
C PHE A 103 -2.19 -9.49 8.86
N HIS A 104 -2.00 -8.24 9.26
CA HIS A 104 -1.34 -7.87 10.49
C HIS A 104 -2.11 -6.76 11.18
N GLY A 105 -1.95 -6.69 12.50
CA GLY A 105 -2.38 -5.56 13.29
C GLY A 105 -1.36 -4.43 13.22
N TRP A 106 -1.68 -3.30 13.85
CA TRP A 106 -0.73 -2.21 14.06
C TRP A 106 -0.48 -2.02 15.56
N GLU A 107 0.33 -1.05 15.96
CA GLU A 107 0.79 -0.89 17.34
C GLU A 107 -0.36 -0.73 18.36
N GLY A 108 -1.56 -0.32 17.90
CA GLY A 108 -2.77 -0.20 18.72
C GLY A 108 -3.77 -1.36 18.59
N GLN A 109 -3.50 -2.41 17.81
CA GLN A 109 -4.51 -3.46 17.55
C GLN A 109 -3.87 -4.85 17.37
N HIS A 110 -4.33 -5.82 18.17
CA HIS A 110 -3.86 -7.22 18.09
C HIS A 110 -4.74 -8.05 17.16
N VAL A 111 -4.11 -8.86 16.31
CA VAL A 111 -4.79 -9.86 15.47
C VAL A 111 -5.01 -11.14 16.25
N LYS A 112 -6.21 -11.71 16.15
CA LYS A 112 -6.53 -13.09 16.50
C LYS A 112 -6.65 -13.87 15.19
N GLY A 113 -5.73 -14.81 14.97
CA GLY A 113 -5.71 -15.66 13.78
C GLY A 113 -4.73 -16.81 13.96
N ASP A 114 -4.94 -17.91 13.24
CA ASP A 114 -4.05 -19.07 13.30
C ASP A 114 -2.97 -18.99 12.20
N HIS A 115 -1.80 -18.48 12.57
CA HIS A 115 -0.64 -18.47 11.68
C HIS A 115 -0.26 -19.87 11.16
N ARG A 116 -0.51 -20.94 11.93
CA ARG A 116 -0.18 -22.31 11.50
C ARG A 116 -1.13 -22.80 10.42
N GLU A 117 -2.43 -22.52 10.56
CA GLU A 117 -3.42 -22.83 9.53
C GLU A 117 -3.09 -22.06 8.24
N LEU A 118 -2.76 -20.77 8.36
CA LEU A 118 -2.34 -19.97 7.22
C LEU A 118 -1.07 -20.54 6.56
N ILE A 119 -0.05 -20.91 7.34
CA ILE A 119 1.18 -21.55 6.83
C ILE A 119 0.87 -22.85 6.07
N ALA A 120 0.00 -23.70 6.63
CA ALA A 120 -0.42 -24.93 5.97
C ALA A 120 -1.10 -24.64 4.63
N ARG A 121 -2.04 -23.68 4.62
CA ARG A 121 -2.73 -23.30 3.40
C ARG A 121 -1.80 -22.75 2.33
N ILE A 122 -0.83 -21.92 2.71
CA ILE A 122 0.18 -21.39 1.78
C ILE A 122 0.97 -22.54 1.14
N ARG A 123 1.40 -23.53 1.93
CA ARG A 123 2.16 -24.68 1.43
C ARG A 123 1.37 -25.54 0.45
N ASP A 124 0.08 -25.71 0.70
CA ASP A 124 -0.79 -26.52 -0.16
C ASP A 124 -1.13 -25.81 -1.48
N THR A 125 -1.17 -24.48 -1.48
CA THR A 125 -1.65 -23.68 -2.62
C THR A 125 -0.51 -23.11 -3.48
N GLU A 126 0.63 -22.75 -2.90
CA GLU A 126 1.71 -22.07 -3.63
C GLU A 126 2.66 -23.06 -4.33
N PRO A 127 2.86 -22.96 -5.66
CA PRO A 127 3.57 -23.98 -6.43
C PRO A 127 5.09 -23.89 -6.37
N GLY A 128 5.65 -22.90 -5.68
CA GLY A 128 7.08 -22.59 -5.71
C GLY A 128 7.56 -21.92 -4.41
N PRO A 129 8.77 -21.34 -4.40
CA PRO A 129 9.31 -20.70 -3.21
C PRO A 129 8.41 -19.54 -2.74
N VAL A 130 8.23 -19.43 -1.43
CA VAL A 130 7.42 -18.37 -0.82
C VAL A 130 8.30 -17.45 0.01
N THR A 131 8.18 -16.15 -0.26
CA THR A 131 8.68 -15.08 0.59
C THR A 131 7.53 -14.50 1.40
N VAL A 132 7.59 -14.55 2.72
CA VAL A 132 6.64 -13.89 3.60
C VAL A 132 7.17 -12.51 4.00
N CYS A 133 6.45 -11.45 3.62
CA CYS A 133 6.73 -10.10 4.05
C CYS A 133 5.89 -9.77 5.30
N LEU A 134 6.54 -9.67 6.46
CA LEU A 134 5.90 -9.28 7.71
C LEU A 134 5.98 -7.78 7.90
N TYR A 135 4.92 -7.22 8.50
CA TYR A 135 4.95 -5.85 9.00
C TYR A 135 6.04 -5.67 10.05
N TRP A 136 6.67 -4.50 10.10
CA TRP A 136 7.89 -4.27 10.90
C TRP A 136 7.75 -4.71 12.37
N HIS A 137 6.57 -4.51 12.96
CA HIS A 137 6.29 -4.87 14.34
C HIS A 137 6.30 -6.39 14.53
N GLU A 138 5.56 -7.12 13.69
CA GLU A 138 5.54 -8.59 13.69
C GLU A 138 6.89 -9.20 13.27
N HIS A 139 7.60 -8.55 12.36
CA HIS A 139 8.96 -8.95 11.96
C HIS A 139 9.95 -8.87 13.14
N ARG A 140 9.74 -7.94 14.08
CA ARG A 140 10.52 -7.86 15.33
C ARG A 140 10.06 -8.87 16.37
N MET A 141 8.84 -9.40 16.28
CA MET A 141 8.37 -10.47 17.15
C MET A 141 9.01 -11.81 16.76
N ARG A 142 10.09 -12.17 17.44
CA ARG A 142 10.83 -13.43 17.22
C ARG A 142 9.91 -14.66 17.17
N ARG A 143 8.85 -14.68 17.98
CA ARG A 143 7.88 -15.79 18.00
C ARG A 143 7.12 -15.91 16.67
N VAL A 144 6.59 -14.81 16.15
CA VAL A 144 5.84 -14.80 14.87
C VAL A 144 6.78 -15.08 13.71
N ARG A 145 7.93 -14.37 13.65
CA ARG A 145 8.92 -14.55 12.58
C ARG A 145 9.39 -16.01 12.46
N ARG A 146 9.71 -16.65 13.58
CA ARG A 146 10.16 -18.05 13.61
C ARG A 146 9.11 -19.04 13.13
N LEU A 147 7.81 -18.75 13.22
CA LEU A 147 6.77 -19.65 12.69
C LEU A 147 6.93 -19.81 11.17
N TYR A 148 7.13 -18.70 10.47
CA TYR A 148 7.30 -18.70 9.02
C TYR A 148 8.70 -19.18 8.60
N GLU A 149 9.76 -18.78 9.32
CA GLU A 149 11.14 -19.27 9.06
C GLU A 149 11.22 -20.80 9.22
N ASN A 150 10.69 -21.35 10.32
CA ASN A 150 10.66 -22.80 10.56
C ASN A 150 9.77 -23.54 9.55
N ALA A 151 8.85 -22.82 8.89
CA ALA A 151 8.05 -23.37 7.81
C ALA A 151 8.81 -23.42 6.46
N GLY A 152 10.07 -23.00 6.41
CA GLY A 152 10.90 -23.01 5.21
C GLY A 152 10.67 -21.81 4.28
N PHE A 153 9.92 -20.81 4.73
CA PHE A 153 9.71 -19.58 3.96
C PHE A 153 10.87 -18.60 4.18
N ARG A 154 11.20 -17.82 3.14
CA ARG A 154 12.04 -16.63 3.31
C ARG A 154 11.20 -15.56 4.00
N VAL A 155 11.69 -14.97 5.08
CA VAL A 155 10.95 -13.92 5.79
C VAL A 155 11.65 -12.58 5.65
N VAL A 156 10.90 -11.55 5.25
CA VAL A 156 11.41 -10.20 5.01
C VAL A 156 10.53 -9.14 5.65
N CYS A 157 11.03 -7.90 5.67
CA CYS A 157 10.30 -6.69 6.00
C CYS A 157 10.78 -5.57 5.08
N HIS A 158 9.84 -4.79 4.53
CA HIS A 158 10.20 -3.69 3.62
C HIS A 158 10.82 -2.50 4.32
N GLY A 159 10.72 -2.39 5.64
CA GLY A 159 11.31 -1.32 6.43
C GLY A 159 10.40 -0.87 7.58
N TYR A 160 10.88 0.09 8.36
CA TYR A 160 10.04 0.73 9.38
C TYR A 160 9.07 1.71 8.71
N ARG A 161 7.80 1.72 9.15
CA ARG A 161 6.79 2.61 8.55
C ARG A 161 7.06 4.11 8.80
N GLY A 162 7.83 4.44 9.84
CA GLY A 162 7.99 5.80 10.36
C GLY A 162 6.92 6.19 11.38
N HIS A 163 7.28 7.05 12.33
CA HIS A 163 6.35 7.61 13.32
C HIS A 163 6.70 9.08 13.55
N TRP A 164 5.74 9.99 13.34
CA TRP A 164 5.97 11.44 13.49
C TRP A 164 7.24 11.87 12.75
N TRP A 165 7.33 11.57 11.44
CA TRP A 165 8.46 11.86 10.52
C TRP A 165 9.86 11.34 10.95
N LYS A 166 10.01 10.83 12.17
CA LYS A 166 11.24 10.28 12.71
C LYS A 166 11.43 8.84 12.25
N ASP A 167 12.67 8.55 11.88
CA ASP A 167 13.13 7.24 11.43
C ASP A 167 12.32 6.67 10.26
N THR A 168 11.57 7.50 9.52
CA THR A 168 10.88 7.07 8.31
C THR A 168 11.90 6.45 7.37
N ASP A 169 11.60 5.26 6.91
CA ASP A 169 12.43 4.59 5.93
C ASP A 169 12.09 5.11 4.52
N PRO A 170 12.97 5.93 3.90
CA PRO A 170 12.66 6.58 2.63
C PRO A 170 12.58 5.57 1.47
N SER A 171 13.16 4.37 1.65
CA SER A 171 13.25 3.34 0.62
C SER A 171 12.25 2.20 0.82
N PHE A 172 11.26 2.36 1.69
CA PHE A 172 10.26 1.31 1.96
C PHE A 172 9.56 0.85 0.68
N LEU A 173 8.98 1.79 -0.10
CA LEU A 173 8.29 1.42 -1.35
C LEU A 173 9.27 0.96 -2.43
N ASP A 174 10.53 1.43 -2.45
CA ASP A 174 11.55 0.94 -3.37
C ASP A 174 11.84 -0.54 -3.15
N ARG A 175 12.07 -0.94 -1.89
CA ARG A 175 12.30 -2.35 -1.55
C ARG A 175 11.06 -3.20 -1.79
N GLN A 176 9.87 -2.66 -1.53
CA GLN A 176 8.63 -3.33 -1.89
C GLN A 176 8.54 -3.58 -3.39
N LEU A 177 8.83 -2.57 -4.22
CA LEU A 177 8.83 -2.72 -5.67
C LEU A 177 9.90 -3.72 -6.15
N ASP A 178 11.09 -3.68 -5.57
CA ASP A 178 12.18 -4.62 -5.91
C ASP A 178 11.78 -6.06 -5.59
N GLU A 179 11.15 -6.29 -4.43
CA GLU A 179 10.65 -7.61 -4.08
C GLU A 179 9.50 -8.04 -5.01
N LEU A 180 8.51 -7.18 -5.26
CA LEU A 180 7.42 -7.50 -6.20
C LEU A 180 7.95 -7.85 -7.60
N ARG A 181 8.97 -7.16 -8.09
CA ARG A 181 9.57 -7.44 -9.40
C ARG A 181 10.35 -8.75 -9.50
N ARG A 182 10.70 -9.36 -8.37
CA ARG A 182 11.33 -10.70 -8.33
C ARG A 182 10.31 -11.83 -8.33
N HIS A 183 9.06 -11.56 -7.95
CA HIS A 183 8.06 -12.60 -7.75
C HIS A 183 7.06 -12.65 -8.88
N ARG A 184 6.68 -13.87 -9.25
CA ARG A 184 5.61 -14.12 -10.23
C ARG A 184 4.25 -13.81 -9.64
N ARG A 185 4.01 -14.20 -8.39
CA ARG A 185 2.72 -14.05 -7.70
C ARG A 185 2.83 -13.11 -6.50
N VAL A 186 1.74 -12.39 -6.24
CA VAL A 186 1.52 -11.61 -5.01
C VAL A 186 0.28 -12.15 -4.32
N ALA A 187 0.36 -12.43 -3.02
CA ALA A 187 -0.75 -13.03 -2.31
C ALA A 187 -0.90 -12.52 -0.88
N SER A 188 -2.12 -12.60 -0.35
CA SER A 188 -2.47 -12.20 1.01
C SER A 188 -3.76 -12.90 1.45
N ASN A 189 -4.00 -12.97 2.76
CA ASN A 189 -5.28 -13.40 3.32
C ASN A 189 -6.33 -12.28 3.42
N ARG A 190 -5.96 -11.04 3.10
CA ARG A 190 -6.91 -9.94 2.88
C ARG A 190 -6.55 -9.14 1.63
N LEU A 191 -7.56 -8.51 1.01
CA LEU A 191 -7.30 -7.51 -0.02
C LEU A 191 -6.68 -6.27 0.65
N THR A 192 -5.47 -5.89 0.23
CA THR A 192 -4.67 -4.81 0.81
C THR A 192 -3.93 -4.04 -0.27
N SER A 193 -3.33 -2.89 0.10
CA SER A 193 -2.46 -2.11 -0.80
C SER A 193 -1.38 -2.95 -1.47
N ALA A 194 -0.83 -3.95 -0.76
CA ALA A 194 0.24 -4.81 -1.29
C ALA A 194 -0.21 -5.65 -2.50
N ILE A 195 -1.48 -6.09 -2.52
CA ILE A 195 -2.05 -6.78 -3.67
C ILE A 195 -2.10 -5.85 -4.88
N PHE A 196 -2.67 -4.64 -4.71
CA PHE A 196 -2.73 -3.65 -5.78
C PHE A 196 -1.35 -3.25 -6.29
N TYR A 197 -0.38 -3.05 -5.38
CA TYR A 197 0.99 -2.73 -5.76
C TYR A 197 1.65 -3.88 -6.54
N GLY A 198 1.43 -5.13 -6.14
CA GLY A 198 1.95 -6.29 -6.86
C GLY A 198 1.35 -6.44 -8.25
N VAL A 199 0.02 -6.26 -8.40
CA VAL A 199 -0.62 -6.26 -9.72
C VAL A 199 -0.07 -5.15 -10.61
N ALA A 200 0.07 -3.94 -10.07
CA ALA A 200 0.66 -2.81 -10.80
C ALA A 200 2.14 -3.03 -11.17
N ALA A 201 2.87 -3.84 -10.38
CA ALA A 201 4.23 -4.28 -10.68
C ALA A 201 4.29 -5.51 -11.61
N GLY A 202 3.16 -6.07 -12.03
CA GLY A 202 3.07 -7.19 -12.97
C GLY A 202 2.99 -8.59 -12.35
N CYS A 203 2.67 -8.70 -11.05
CA CYS A 203 2.45 -9.99 -10.39
C CYS A 203 1.03 -10.53 -10.67
N GLU A 204 0.91 -11.86 -10.72
CA GLU A 204 -0.37 -12.56 -10.66
C GLU A 204 -0.93 -12.51 -9.21
N PRO A 205 -2.14 -11.95 -8.98
CA PRO A 205 -2.67 -11.78 -7.63
C PRO A 205 -3.41 -13.02 -7.10
N ALA A 206 -3.43 -13.18 -5.77
CA ALA A 206 -4.30 -14.11 -5.06
C ALA A 206 -4.73 -13.54 -3.70
N VAL A 207 -5.99 -13.75 -3.30
CA VAL A 207 -6.49 -13.35 -1.98
C VAL A 207 -7.30 -14.49 -1.36
N TYR A 208 -6.69 -15.23 -0.44
CA TYR A 208 -7.30 -16.45 0.12
C TYR A 208 -6.78 -16.79 1.53
N GLY A 209 -7.46 -17.72 2.19
CA GLY A 209 -7.16 -18.16 3.55
C GLY A 209 -8.01 -17.44 4.60
N ASP A 210 -7.72 -17.74 5.87
CA ASP A 210 -8.35 -17.07 7.00
C ASP A 210 -7.96 -15.58 6.98
N PRO A 211 -8.91 -14.64 6.79
CA PRO A 211 -8.60 -13.21 6.83
C PRO A 211 -8.08 -12.75 8.19
N MET A 212 -8.15 -13.61 9.22
CA MET A 212 -7.94 -13.32 10.62
C MET A 212 -8.91 -12.25 11.12
N THR A 213 -8.96 -12.03 12.43
CA THR A 213 -9.90 -11.07 13.05
C THR A 213 -9.16 -10.07 13.92
N LEU A 214 -9.56 -8.80 13.82
CA LEU A 214 -9.17 -7.80 14.80
C LEU A 214 -10.22 -7.80 15.91
N ALA A 215 -9.80 -7.70 17.17
CA ALA A 215 -10.72 -7.77 18.32
C ALA A 215 -11.80 -6.67 18.29
N ASP A 216 -11.47 -5.51 17.72
CA ASP A 216 -12.33 -4.31 17.64
C ASP A 216 -12.36 -3.74 16.20
N GLU A 217 -12.67 -4.57 15.20
CA GLU A 217 -12.78 -4.11 13.81
C GLU A 217 -13.95 -3.13 13.65
N ASP A 218 -13.66 -1.87 13.30
CA ASP A 218 -14.69 -0.86 13.07
C ASP A 218 -15.50 -1.24 11.80
N PRO A 219 -16.82 -1.53 11.94
CA PRO A 219 -17.65 -1.94 10.81
C PRO A 219 -17.81 -0.84 9.74
N THR A 220 -17.51 0.42 10.06
CA THR A 220 -17.54 1.56 9.15
C THR A 220 -16.48 1.43 8.03
N PHE A 221 -15.37 0.77 8.33
CA PHE A 221 -14.33 0.40 7.36
C PHE A 221 -14.58 -0.97 6.74
N GLY A 222 -15.84 -1.43 6.82
CA GLY A 222 -16.37 -2.45 5.92
C GLY A 222 -15.60 -3.76 6.00
N GLY A 223 -15.54 -4.34 7.20
CA GLY A 223 -14.87 -5.61 7.50
C GLY A 223 -15.05 -6.68 6.42
N THR A 224 -14.19 -7.70 6.41
CA THR A 224 -13.90 -8.59 5.27
C THR A 224 -15.08 -8.97 4.37
N ALA A 225 -16.28 -9.20 4.92
CA ALA A 225 -17.49 -9.49 4.16
C ALA A 225 -17.89 -8.38 3.15
N ARG A 226 -17.77 -7.09 3.48
CA ARG A 226 -18.11 -6.00 2.56
C ARG A 226 -17.09 -5.89 1.43
N ILE A 227 -15.80 -6.01 1.75
CA ILE A 227 -14.72 -6.06 0.75
C ILE A 227 -14.95 -7.22 -0.23
N ARG A 228 -15.26 -8.42 0.27
CA ARG A 228 -15.56 -9.59 -0.59
C ARG A 228 -16.74 -9.38 -1.52
N ARG A 229 -17.79 -8.66 -1.08
CA ARG A 229 -18.95 -8.34 -1.92
C ARG A 229 -18.66 -7.26 -2.97
N GLN A 230 -17.80 -6.30 -2.64
CA GLN A 230 -17.52 -5.17 -3.52
C GLN A 230 -16.44 -5.46 -4.56
N TRP A 231 -15.51 -6.38 -4.26
CA TRP A 231 -14.49 -6.86 -5.20
C TRP A 231 -14.42 -8.39 -5.22
N PRO A 232 -15.51 -9.10 -5.56
CA PRO A 232 -15.52 -10.56 -5.58
C PRO A 232 -14.47 -11.13 -6.54
N GLU A 233 -14.17 -10.42 -7.63
CA GLU A 233 -13.21 -10.82 -8.66
C GLU A 233 -11.76 -10.86 -8.17
N LEU A 234 -11.45 -10.14 -7.09
CA LEU A 234 -10.10 -10.09 -6.51
C LEU A 234 -9.86 -11.16 -5.44
N HIS A 235 -10.83 -12.06 -5.20
CA HIS A 235 -10.74 -13.09 -4.18
C HIS A 235 -10.62 -14.49 -4.78
N GLY A 236 -9.79 -15.32 -4.15
CA GLY A 236 -9.50 -16.68 -4.57
C GLY A 236 -8.00 -16.96 -4.67
N GLU A 237 -7.66 -18.24 -4.80
CA GLU A 237 -6.28 -18.71 -5.02
C GLU A 237 -5.75 -18.31 -6.39
N ARG A 238 -6.66 -18.14 -7.36
CA ARG A 238 -6.37 -17.65 -8.70
C ARG A 238 -7.36 -16.54 -9.03
N VAL A 239 -6.83 -15.41 -9.46
CA VAL A 239 -7.60 -14.25 -9.88
C VAL A 239 -7.35 -14.00 -11.36
N HIS A 240 -8.38 -13.61 -12.10
CA HIS A 240 -8.25 -13.26 -13.51
C HIS A 240 -7.40 -12.00 -13.67
N LEU A 241 -6.20 -12.16 -14.26
CA LEU A 241 -5.18 -11.10 -14.28
C LEU A 241 -5.66 -9.82 -14.96
N ALA A 242 -6.32 -9.91 -16.11
CA ALA A 242 -6.76 -8.70 -16.84
C ALA A 242 -7.77 -7.89 -16.01
N THR A 243 -8.73 -8.56 -15.36
CA THR A 243 -9.69 -7.91 -14.46
C THR A 243 -8.98 -7.28 -13.26
N ALA A 244 -8.00 -7.97 -12.67
CA ALA A 244 -7.24 -7.41 -11.57
C ALA A 244 -6.43 -6.18 -11.97
N VAL A 245 -5.85 -6.16 -13.18
CA VAL A 245 -5.11 -5.01 -13.71
C VAL A 245 -6.03 -3.81 -13.90
N GLU A 246 -7.22 -3.99 -14.46
CA GLU A 246 -8.22 -2.93 -14.63
C GLU A 246 -8.66 -2.33 -13.29
N ILE A 247 -9.03 -3.18 -12.33
CA ILE A 247 -9.43 -2.73 -11.00
C ILE A 247 -8.27 -2.03 -10.29
N THR A 248 -7.06 -2.57 -10.39
CA THR A 248 -5.85 -1.99 -9.78
C THR A 248 -5.55 -0.60 -10.34
N ARG A 249 -5.64 -0.44 -11.66
CA ARG A 249 -5.44 0.86 -12.32
C ARG A 249 -6.41 1.91 -11.79
N ALA A 250 -7.68 1.53 -11.60
CA ALA A 250 -8.71 2.40 -11.04
C ALA A 250 -8.48 2.72 -9.55
N GLU A 251 -8.20 1.72 -8.72
CA GLU A 251 -8.06 1.90 -7.26
C GLU A 251 -6.75 2.64 -6.89
N LEU A 252 -5.65 2.44 -7.64
CA LEU A 252 -4.40 3.19 -7.46
C LEU A 252 -4.40 4.56 -8.14
N GLY A 253 -5.36 4.81 -9.05
CA GLY A 253 -5.44 6.04 -9.82
C GLY A 253 -4.18 6.33 -10.63
N THR A 254 -3.63 5.32 -11.31
CA THR A 254 -2.41 5.45 -12.12
C THR A 254 -2.54 6.52 -13.21
N ASP A 255 -3.77 6.74 -13.70
CA ASP A 255 -4.10 7.75 -14.73
C ASP A 255 -4.34 9.16 -14.15
N HIS A 256 -4.34 9.30 -12.82
CA HIS A 256 -4.54 10.57 -12.14
C HIS A 256 -3.25 11.19 -11.61
N ARG A 257 -2.09 10.64 -12.01
CA ARG A 257 -0.79 11.21 -11.65
C ARG A 257 -0.62 12.58 -12.29
N TYR A 258 -0.21 13.54 -11.47
CA TYR A 258 0.20 14.86 -11.92
C TYR A 258 1.60 14.83 -12.54
N PRO A 259 1.88 15.64 -13.57
CA PRO A 259 3.25 15.94 -14.00
C PRO A 259 4.08 16.54 -12.84
N PRO A 260 5.43 16.42 -12.86
CA PRO A 260 6.29 16.86 -11.76
C PRO A 260 6.05 18.30 -11.28
N ALA A 261 5.96 19.27 -12.19
CA ALA A 261 5.74 20.68 -11.84
C ALA A 261 4.37 20.91 -11.18
N ALA A 262 3.30 20.38 -11.77
CA ALA A 262 1.95 20.50 -11.22
C ALA A 262 1.81 19.77 -9.87
N LEU A 263 2.55 18.67 -9.67
CA LEU A 263 2.62 18.00 -8.37
C LEU A 263 3.31 18.90 -7.32
N ARG A 264 4.41 19.60 -7.68
CA ARG A 264 5.08 20.54 -6.75
C ARG A 264 4.13 21.65 -6.31
N GLU A 265 3.44 22.28 -7.25
CA GLU A 265 2.46 23.33 -6.97
C GLU A 265 1.37 22.82 -6.04
N LEU A 266 0.74 21.69 -6.38
CA LEU A 266 -0.32 21.07 -5.60
C LEU A 266 0.10 20.72 -4.16
N LEU A 267 1.35 20.28 -3.97
CA LEU A 267 1.87 19.89 -2.65
C LEU A 267 2.39 21.07 -1.82
N GLY A 268 2.41 22.29 -2.36
CA GLY A 268 2.95 23.48 -1.70
C GLY A 268 4.48 23.56 -1.74
N TRP A 269 5.10 22.99 -2.76
CA TRP A 269 6.57 22.91 -2.94
C TRP A 269 7.11 23.83 -4.05
N ALA A 270 6.24 24.53 -4.76
CA ALA A 270 6.68 25.52 -5.74
C ALA A 270 7.44 26.65 -5.02
N THR A 271 8.65 26.95 -5.50
CA THR A 271 9.38 28.14 -5.08
C THR A 271 8.80 29.38 -5.78
N PRO A 272 8.71 30.54 -5.11
CA PRO A 272 8.18 31.78 -5.70
C PRO A 272 8.86 32.22 -7.01
N ASP A 273 10.08 31.77 -7.28
CA ASP A 273 10.88 32.23 -8.43
C ASP A 273 10.63 31.46 -9.75
N GLU A 274 9.80 30.41 -9.76
CA GLU A 274 9.48 29.66 -11.00
C GLU A 274 8.34 30.28 -11.84
N GLU A 275 7.68 31.35 -11.38
CA GLU A 275 6.61 32.04 -12.13
C GLU A 275 7.12 33.05 -13.19
N THR A 276 8.44 33.25 -13.29
CA THR A 276 9.06 34.15 -14.28
C THR A 276 10.18 33.46 -15.05
N THR A 277 9.84 32.52 -15.92
CA THR A 277 10.66 32.21 -17.11
C THR A 277 9.80 31.73 -18.27
#